data_AF-A0A2X3H416-F1
#
_entry.id   AF-A0A2X3H416-F1
#
_cell.length_a   1.000
_cell.length_b   1.000
_cell.length_c   1.000
_cell.angle_alpha   90.00
_cell.angle_beta   90.00
_cell.angle_gamma   90.00
#
_symmetry.space_group_name_H-M   'P 1'
#
loop_
_entity.id
_entity.type
_entity.pdbx_description
1 polymer ?
#
loop_
_entity_poly.entity_id
_entity_poly.type
_entity_poly.pdbx_seq_one_letter_code
_entity_poly.pdbx_strand_id
1 'polypeptide(L)'
;MLLSAFSLSYGFAQLPSGILLDRLGPRIVLGAGLIFWSAMQALTGMVNSFSHFILLRIGLGIGEAPFMPAGVKSINDWYAQRERGTAVGIFNSSTVLGQAIAPPALVIMQLAWGWRTMFVVIGLAGIVVGLCWYVGYRNRRQFTLQEEEQQ
;
A
#
# COMPACT_ATOMS: atom_id res chain seq x y z
N MET A 1 -9.94 -1.84 21.55
CA MET A 1 -8.95 -2.94 21.57
C MET A 1 -8.46 -3.31 20.16
N LEU A 2 -9.35 -3.62 19.19
CA LEU A 2 -8.95 -3.87 17.79
C LEU A 2 -8.26 -2.69 17.10
N LEU A 3 -8.76 -1.47 17.28
CA LEU A 3 -8.16 -0.26 16.68
C LEU A 3 -6.77 0.04 17.30
N SER A 4 -6.64 -0.14 18.61
CA SER A 4 -5.38 0.06 19.34
C SER A 4 -4.29 -0.93 18.93
N ALA A 5 -4.65 -2.20 18.67
CA ALA A 5 -3.72 -3.21 18.18
C ALA A 5 -3.20 -2.87 16.77
N PHE A 6 -4.08 -2.41 15.87
CA PHE A 6 -3.69 -1.93 14.54
C PHE A 6 -2.74 -0.73 14.63
N SER A 7 -3.08 0.29 15.41
CA SER A 7 -2.26 1.50 15.57
C SER A 7 -0.89 1.22 16.19
N LEU A 8 -0.80 0.32 17.18
CA LEU A 8 0.48 -0.08 17.77
C LEU A 8 1.35 -0.85 16.79
N SER A 9 0.79 -1.85 16.10
CA SER A 9 1.54 -2.60 15.08
C SER A 9 1.98 -1.73 13.91
N TYR A 10 1.13 -0.78 13.49
CA TYR A 10 1.47 0.21 12.47
C TYR A 10 2.62 1.12 12.90
N GLY A 11 2.58 1.65 14.14
CA GLY A 11 3.65 2.49 14.68
C GLY A 11 4.99 1.75 14.81
N PHE A 12 4.97 0.50 15.27
CA PHE A 12 6.18 -0.33 15.35
C PHE A 12 6.71 -0.75 13.98
N ALA A 13 5.83 -0.97 13.00
CA ALA A 13 6.20 -1.37 11.64
C ALA A 13 6.71 -0.20 10.78
N GLN A 14 6.41 1.05 11.13
CA GLN A 14 6.92 2.24 10.43
C GLN A 14 8.45 2.41 10.55
N LEU A 15 9.03 2.10 11.71
CA LEU A 15 10.48 2.21 11.93
C LEU A 15 11.29 1.27 11.02
N PRO A 16 10.99 -0.05 10.94
CA PRO A 16 11.69 -0.95 10.03
C PRO A 16 11.30 -0.73 8.57
N SER A 17 10.09 -0.23 8.26
CA SER A 17 9.68 -0.01 6.86
C SER A 17 10.52 1.06 6.18
N GLY A 18 10.92 2.12 6.89
CA GLY A 18 11.86 3.13 6.40
C GLY A 18 13.25 2.55 6.08
N ILE A 19 13.80 1.73 7.00
CA ILE A 19 15.11 1.07 6.80
C ILE A 19 15.04 0.07 5.64
N LEU A 20 13.94 -0.68 5.54
CA LEU A 20 13.73 -1.66 4.48
C LEU A 20 13.57 -0.97 3.11
N LEU A 21 12.91 0.19 3.07
CA LEU A 21 12.77 1.03 1.89
C LEU A 21 14.11 1.61 1.42
N ASP A 22 15.01 1.92 2.35
CA ASP A 22 16.36 2.38 2.02
C ASP A 22 17.25 1.25 1.51
N ARG A 23 17.05 0.00 1.96
CA ARG A 23 17.86 -1.16 1.54
C ARG A 23 17.35 -1.90 0.31
N LEU A 24 16.05 -2.13 0.20
CA LEU A 24 15.43 -2.93 -0.88
C LEU A 24 14.83 -2.08 -2.00
N GLY A 25 14.71 -0.77 -1.77
CA GLY A 25 14.17 0.18 -2.72
C GLY A 25 12.64 0.15 -2.84
N PRO A 26 12.05 1.23 -3.39
CA PRO A 26 10.60 1.43 -3.45
C PRO A 26 9.86 0.36 -4.23
N ARG A 27 10.45 -0.19 -5.30
CA ARG A 27 9.85 -1.26 -6.12
C ARG A 27 9.46 -2.49 -5.30
N ILE A 28 10.43 -3.05 -4.56
CA ILE A 28 10.25 -4.31 -3.83
C ILE A 28 9.38 -4.08 -2.61
N VAL A 29 9.62 -2.99 -1.88
CA VAL A 29 8.90 -2.69 -0.63
C VAL A 29 7.43 -2.37 -0.89
N LEU A 30 7.10 -1.58 -1.93
CA LEU A 30 5.70 -1.35 -2.30
C LEU A 30 5.04 -2.61 -2.86
N GLY A 31 5.69 -3.31 -3.79
CA GLY A 31 5.11 -4.51 -4.39
C GLY A 31 4.84 -5.61 -3.35
N ALA A 32 5.83 -5.94 -2.53
CA ALA A 32 5.70 -6.96 -1.49
C ALA A 32 4.72 -6.52 -0.38
N GLY A 33 4.75 -5.24 0.03
CA GLY A 33 3.81 -4.70 1.01
C GLY A 33 2.36 -4.78 0.51
N LEU A 34 2.12 -4.41 -0.74
CA LEU A 34 0.78 -4.43 -1.34
C LEU A 34 0.27 -5.86 -1.53
N ILE A 35 1.12 -6.79 -1.97
CA ILE A 35 0.78 -8.22 -2.05
C ILE A 35 0.47 -8.79 -0.66
N PHE A 36 1.30 -8.48 0.34
CA PHE A 36 1.12 -8.96 1.71
C PHE A 36 -0.17 -8.42 2.34
N TRP A 37 -0.41 -7.11 2.21
CA TRP A 37 -1.65 -6.46 2.66
C TRP A 37 -2.88 -7.10 2.02
N SER A 38 -2.83 -7.30 0.71
CA SER A 38 -3.92 -7.88 -0.06
C SER A 38 -4.16 -9.35 0.28
N ALA A 39 -3.10 -10.12 0.56
CA ALA A 39 -3.22 -11.49 1.06
C ALA A 39 -3.89 -11.55 2.44
N MET A 40 -3.46 -10.71 3.39
CA MET A 40 -4.10 -10.62 4.70
C MET A 40 -5.58 -10.20 4.58
N GLN A 41 -5.89 -9.32 3.61
CA GLN A 41 -7.26 -8.89 3.33
C GLN A 41 -8.12 -10.05 2.80
N ALA A 42 -7.60 -10.86 1.87
CA ALA A 42 -8.29 -12.04 1.35
C ALA A 42 -8.52 -13.09 2.45
N LEU A 43 -7.50 -13.36 3.28
CA LEU A 43 -7.61 -14.27 4.42
C LEU A 43 -8.67 -13.82 5.43
N THR A 44 -8.90 -12.50 5.56
CA THR A 44 -9.93 -11.95 6.45
C THR A 44 -11.33 -12.38 6.03
N GLY A 45 -11.59 -12.53 4.72
CA GLY A 45 -12.86 -13.07 4.21
C GLY A 45 -13.09 -14.54 4.51
N MET A 46 -12.03 -15.29 4.85
CA MET A 46 -12.08 -16.73 5.12
C MET A 46 -12.09 -17.06 6.62
N VAL A 47 -11.82 -16.10 7.50
CA VAL A 47 -11.73 -16.33 8.95
C VAL A 47 -13.11 -16.54 9.58
N ASN A 48 -13.18 -17.51 10.50
CA ASN A 48 -14.35 -17.79 11.33
C ASN A 48 -14.08 -17.61 12.84
N SER A 49 -12.84 -17.33 13.24
CA SER A 49 -12.42 -17.21 14.64
C SER A 49 -11.91 -15.81 14.99
N PHE A 50 -12.38 -15.29 16.13
CA PHE A 50 -12.03 -13.95 16.61
C PHE A 50 -10.51 -13.73 16.80
N SER A 51 -9.79 -14.75 17.30
CA SER A 51 -8.33 -14.69 17.48
C SER A 51 -7.57 -14.55 16.15
N HIS A 52 -8.03 -15.26 15.11
CA HIS A 52 -7.44 -15.12 13.76
C HIS A 52 -7.74 -13.75 13.15
N PHE A 53 -8.89 -13.16 13.46
CA PHE A 53 -9.26 -11.82 13.01
C PHE A 53 -8.31 -10.75 13.58
N ILE A 54 -7.91 -10.88 14.85
CA ILE A 54 -6.92 -9.99 15.47
C ILE A 54 -5.55 -10.14 14.81
N LEU A 55 -5.11 -11.37 14.56
CA LEU A 55 -3.81 -11.64 13.93
C LEU A 55 -3.74 -11.04 12.51
N LEU A 56 -4.81 -11.18 11.73
CA LEU A 56 -4.90 -10.59 10.39
C LEU A 56 -4.91 -9.06 10.42
N ARG A 57 -5.50 -8.44 11.44
CA ARG A 57 -5.44 -6.97 11.61
C ARG A 57 -4.05 -6.46 11.92
N ILE A 58 -3.28 -7.21 12.72
CA ILE A 58 -1.87 -6.91 12.96
C ILE A 58 -1.08 -7.04 11.65
N GLY A 59 -1.30 -8.11 10.89
CA GLY A 59 -0.69 -8.31 9.57
C GLY A 59 -1.01 -7.20 8.58
N LEU A 60 -2.27 -6.77 8.51
CA LEU A 60 -2.70 -5.64 7.67
C LEU A 60 -1.94 -4.35 8.04
N GLY A 61 -1.82 -4.03 9.33
CA GLY A 61 -1.08 -2.85 9.78
C GLY A 61 0.41 -2.87 9.41
N ILE A 62 1.04 -4.05 9.45
CA ILE A 62 2.44 -4.23 9.04
C ILE A 62 2.58 -4.04 7.52
N GLY A 63 1.65 -4.56 6.73
CA GLY A 63 1.66 -4.43 5.27
C GLY A 63 1.42 -2.99 4.77
N GLU A 64 0.64 -2.20 5.51
CA GLU A 64 0.31 -0.82 5.16
C GLU A 64 1.41 0.18 5.57
N ALA A 65 2.20 -0.14 6.60
CA ALA A 65 3.26 0.74 7.12
C ALA A 65 4.27 1.26 6.07
N PRO A 66 4.75 0.48 5.08
CA PRO A 66 5.64 0.99 4.04
C PRO A 66 4.97 1.85 2.96
N PHE A 67 3.64 1.86 2.85
CA PHE A 67 2.95 2.41 1.68
C PHE A 67 3.21 3.91 1.49
N MET A 68 3.03 4.70 2.55
CA MET A 68 3.26 6.15 2.50
C MET A 68 4.72 6.54 2.25
N PRO A 69 5.72 6.08 3.05
CA PRO A 69 7.11 6.48 2.83
C PRO A 69 7.62 6.03 1.46
N ALA A 70 7.20 4.85 0.99
CA ALA A 70 7.65 4.34 -0.30
C ALA A 70 6.95 5.01 -1.49
N GLY A 71 5.68 5.42 -1.35
CA GLY A 71 4.97 6.23 -2.34
C GLY A 71 5.64 7.59 -2.53
N VAL A 72 5.94 8.30 -1.44
CA VAL A 72 6.65 9.59 -1.49
C VAL A 72 8.05 9.43 -2.08
N LYS A 73 8.81 8.40 -1.69
CA LYS A 73 10.13 8.12 -2.27
C LYS A 73 10.05 7.83 -3.76
N SER A 74 9.05 7.08 -4.20
CA SER A 74 8.82 6.80 -5.63
C SER A 74 8.55 8.07 -6.44
N ILE A 75 7.82 9.03 -5.89
CA ILE A 75 7.58 10.33 -6.53
C ILE A 75 8.87 11.14 -6.57
N ASN A 76 9.63 11.18 -5.47
CA ASN A 76 10.91 11.89 -5.42
C ASN A 76 11.95 11.32 -6.40
N ASP A 77 11.95 10.00 -6.62
CA ASP A 77 12.86 9.33 -7.55
C ASP A 77 12.51 9.59 -9.04
N TRP A 78 11.24 9.87 -9.35
CA TRP A 78 10.77 10.06 -10.74
C TRP A 78 10.59 11.52 -11.16
N TYR A 79 10.42 12.45 -10.22
CA TYR A 79 10.13 13.86 -10.50
C TYR A 79 11.20 14.80 -9.94
N ALA A 80 11.58 15.79 -10.75
CA ALA A 80 12.51 16.86 -10.36
C ALA A 80 11.92 17.74 -9.23
N GLN A 81 12.77 18.36 -8.42
CA GLN A 81 12.39 19.13 -7.22
C GLN A 81 11.24 20.12 -7.46
N ARG A 82 11.23 20.75 -8.64
CA ARG A 82 10.25 21.77 -9.05
C ARG A 82 8.88 21.21 -9.42
N GLU A 83 8.79 19.94 -9.84
CA GLU A 83 7.55 19.27 -10.25
C GLU A 83 6.96 18.34 -9.18
N ARG A 84 7.74 18.03 -8.13
CA ARG A 84 7.32 17.17 -7.00
C ARG A 84 6.03 17.66 -6.35
N GLY A 85 5.83 18.98 -6.22
CA GLY A 85 4.63 19.55 -5.62
C GLY A 85 3.34 19.14 -6.34
N THR A 86 3.34 19.21 -7.67
CA THR A 86 2.19 18.80 -8.50
C THR A 86 1.99 17.28 -8.45
N ALA A 87 3.07 16.50 -8.52
CA ALA A 87 2.99 15.04 -8.45
C ALA A 87 2.44 14.54 -7.10
N VAL A 88 2.90 15.14 -5.99
CA VAL A 88 2.37 14.86 -4.64
C VAL A 88 0.91 15.31 -4.51
N GLY A 89 0.54 16.45 -5.13
CA GLY A 89 -0.85 16.91 -5.18
C GLY A 89 -1.78 15.93 -5.89
N ILE A 90 -1.36 15.39 -7.04
CA ILE A 90 -2.09 14.35 -7.78
C ILE A 90 -2.19 13.06 -6.95
N PHE A 91 -1.09 12.64 -6.30
CA PHE A 91 -1.07 11.45 -5.46
C PHE A 91 -2.05 11.54 -4.28
N ASN A 92 -2.06 12.69 -3.59
CA ASN A 92 -3.01 12.94 -2.51
C ASN A 92 -4.46 12.99 -3.01
N SER A 93 -4.70 13.68 -4.13
CA SER A 93 -6.04 13.75 -4.72
C SER A 93 -6.56 12.36 -5.11
N SER A 94 -5.69 11.52 -5.69
CA SER A 94 -6.02 10.14 -6.04
C SER A 94 -6.37 9.30 -4.80
N THR A 95 -5.65 9.51 -3.70
CA THR A 95 -5.91 8.84 -2.42
C THR A 95 -7.28 9.23 -1.87
N VAL A 96 -7.60 10.53 -1.85
CA VAL A 96 -8.90 11.04 -1.37
C VAL A 96 -10.06 10.56 -2.25
N LEU A 97 -9.87 10.56 -3.57
CA LEU A 97 -10.88 10.04 -4.51
C LEU A 97 -11.12 8.54 -4.31
N GLY A 98 -10.06 7.74 -4.16
CA GLY A 98 -10.18 6.32 -3.79
C GLY A 98 -10.91 6.15 -2.45
N GLN A 99 -10.56 6.99 -1.47
CA GLN A 99 -11.27 7.32 -0.23
C GLN A 99 -12.80 7.28 -0.35
N ALA A 100 -13.28 8.11 -1.28
CA ALA A 100 -14.70 8.40 -1.46
C ALA A 100 -15.43 7.33 -2.28
N ILE A 101 -14.76 6.76 -3.29
CA ILE A 101 -15.38 5.82 -4.23
C ILE A 101 -15.37 4.39 -3.69
N ALA A 102 -14.35 4.01 -2.91
CA ALA A 102 -14.23 2.64 -2.41
C ALA A 102 -15.44 2.23 -1.55
N PRO A 103 -15.87 2.96 -0.49
CA PRO A 103 -16.93 2.49 0.39
C PRO A 103 -18.27 2.19 -0.33
N PRO A 104 -18.78 3.04 -1.25
CA PRO A 104 -19.96 2.70 -2.04
C PRO A 104 -19.79 1.43 -2.88
N ALA A 105 -18.64 1.27 -3.57
CA ALA A 105 -18.36 0.09 -4.38
C ALA A 105 -18.31 -1.19 -3.51
N LEU A 106 -17.71 -1.07 -2.33
CA LEU A 106 -17.64 -2.15 -1.34
C LEU A 106 -19.05 -2.53 -0.85
N VAL A 107 -19.89 -1.56 -0.51
CA VAL A 107 -21.27 -1.80 -0.06
C VAL A 107 -22.09 -2.53 -1.13
N ILE A 108 -21.96 -2.13 -2.40
CA ILE A 108 -22.65 -2.79 -3.51
C ILE A 108 -22.21 -4.27 -3.62
N MET A 109 -20.90 -4.53 -3.56
CA MET A 109 -20.38 -5.91 -3.58
C MET A 109 -20.84 -6.72 -2.37
N GLN A 110 -20.87 -6.10 -1.18
CA GLN A 110 -21.35 -6.73 0.05
C GLN A 110 -22.82 -7.14 -0.07
N LEU A 111 -23.67 -6.28 -0.63
CA LEU A 111 -25.10 -6.55 -0.80
C LEU A 111 -25.36 -7.63 -1.85
N ALA A 112 -24.54 -7.70 -2.91
CA ALA A 112 -24.71 -8.66 -3.99
C ALA A 112 -24.21 -10.08 -3.65
N TRP A 113 -23.03 -10.20 -3.05
CA TRP A 113 -22.36 -11.51 -2.86
C TRP A 113 -22.01 -11.84 -1.40
N GLY A 114 -22.28 -10.93 -0.47
CA GLY A 114 -21.91 -11.05 0.93
C GLY A 114 -20.52 -10.48 1.24
N TRP A 115 -20.26 -10.25 2.53
CA TRP A 115 -19.03 -9.63 3.01
C TRP A 115 -17.78 -10.51 2.83
N ARG A 116 -17.94 -11.84 2.86
CA ARG A 116 -16.81 -12.80 2.76
C ARG A 116 -16.17 -12.79 1.36
N THR A 117 -17.00 -12.93 0.33
CA THR A 117 -16.59 -12.89 -1.08
C THR A 117 -16.06 -11.50 -1.44
N MET A 118 -16.68 -10.42 -0.94
CA MET A 118 -16.16 -9.06 -1.08
C MET A 118 -14.69 -8.97 -0.63
N PHE A 119 -14.36 -9.41 0.58
CA PHE A 119 -12.97 -9.36 1.08
C PHE A 119 -12.00 -10.20 0.26
N VAL A 120 -12.41 -11.39 -0.17
CA VAL A 120 -11.59 -12.26 -1.03
C VAL A 120 -11.33 -11.62 -2.39
N VAL A 121 -12.36 -11.05 -3.03
CA VAL A 121 -12.24 -10.42 -4.36
C VAL A 121 -11.34 -9.18 -4.29
N ILE A 122 -11.50 -8.33 -3.28
CA ILE A 122 -10.66 -7.14 -3.11
C ILE A 122 -9.22 -7.52 -2.82
N GLY A 123 -9.00 -8.53 -1.96
CA GLY A 123 -7.66 -9.03 -1.69
C GLY A 123 -7.01 -9.63 -2.95
N LEU A 124 -7.74 -10.38 -3.77
CA LEU A 124 -7.23 -10.86 -5.05
C LEU A 124 -6.92 -9.72 -6.02
N ALA A 125 -7.81 -8.74 -6.16
CA ALA A 125 -7.59 -7.57 -7.00
C ALA A 125 -6.34 -6.79 -6.55
N GLY A 126 -6.14 -6.62 -5.24
CA GLY A 126 -4.96 -6.00 -4.67
C GLY A 126 -3.68 -6.79 -4.95
N ILE A 127 -3.71 -8.13 -4.89
CA ILE A 127 -2.56 -8.97 -5.27
C ILE A 127 -2.21 -8.75 -6.75
N VAL A 128 -3.19 -8.72 -7.64
CA VAL A 128 -2.96 -8.46 -9.08
C VAL A 128 -2.34 -7.08 -9.28
N VAL A 129 -2.84 -6.05 -8.60
CA VAL A 129 -2.27 -4.69 -8.66
C VAL A 129 -0.83 -4.69 -8.15
N GLY A 130 -0.53 -5.40 -7.06
CA GLY A 130 0.82 -5.53 -6.51
C GLY A 130 1.78 -6.24 -7.45
N LEU A 131 1.32 -7.27 -8.14
CA LEU A 131 2.05 -7.95 -9.22
C LEU A 131 2.29 -7.04 -10.42
N CYS A 132 1.25 -6.33 -10.89
CA CYS A 132 1.36 -5.36 -11.97
C CYS A 132 2.36 -4.26 -11.61
N TRP A 133 2.36 -3.78 -10.36
CA TRP A 133 3.37 -2.85 -9.86
C TRP A 133 4.76 -3.47 -9.86
N TYR A 134 4.91 -4.70 -9.35
CA TYR A 134 6.21 -5.38 -9.31
C TYR A 134 6.80 -5.59 -10.72
N VAL A 135 5.97 -5.95 -11.71
CA VAL A 135 6.37 -6.18 -13.11
C VAL A 135 6.59 -4.87 -13.86
N GLY A 136 5.67 -3.92 -13.74
CA GLY A 136 5.68 -2.66 -14.50
C GLY A 136 6.60 -1.58 -13.92
N TYR A 137 6.78 -1.53 -12.60
CA TYR A 137 7.63 -0.52 -11.97
C TYR A 137 9.10 -0.88 -12.18
N ARG A 138 9.73 -0.25 -13.17
CA ARG A 138 11.16 -0.40 -13.45
C ARG A 138 11.89 0.70 -12.69
N ASN A 139 12.65 0.35 -11.65
CA ASN A 139 13.53 1.31 -10.96
C ASN A 139 14.37 2.04 -12.02
N ARG A 140 14.18 3.36 -12.19
CA ARG A 140 15.24 4.18 -12.78
C ARG A 140 16.40 4.10 -11.80
N ARG A 141 17.48 3.43 -12.19
CA ARG A 141 18.77 3.60 -11.51
C ARG A 141 19.10 5.10 -11.56
N GLN A 142 19.55 5.62 -10.43
CA GLN A 142 19.98 6.98 -10.06
C GLN A 142 20.89 7.77 -11.03
N PHE A 143 21.01 7.43 -12.31
CA PHE A 143 22.12 7.92 -13.14
C PHE A 143 21.93 9.28 -13.84
N THR A 144 20.84 10.04 -13.66
CA THR A 144 20.60 11.18 -14.59
C THR A 144 20.05 12.47 -13.98
N LEU A 145 19.91 12.60 -12.66
CA LEU A 145 19.44 13.87 -12.06
C LEU A 145 20.55 14.72 -11.43
N GLN A 146 21.71 14.15 -11.12
CA GLN A 146 22.84 14.93 -10.58
C GLN A 146 23.52 15.81 -11.63
N GLU A 147 23.41 15.49 -12.93
CA GLU A 147 24.05 16.26 -14.00
C GLU A 147 23.23 17.49 -14.43
N GLU A 148 21.90 17.48 -14.27
CA GLU A 148 21.05 18.62 -14.66
C GLU A 148 20.84 19.65 -13.54
N GLU A 149 20.98 19.29 -12.26
CA GLU A 149 20.96 20.30 -11.17
C GLU A 149 22.33 20.99 -10.96
N GLN A 150 23.38 20.60 -11.70
CA GLN A 150 24.69 21.26 -11.72
C GLN A 150 24.94 22.13 -12.97
N GLN A 151 24.00 22.24 -13.90
CA GLN A 151 24.04 23.15 -15.06
C GLN A 151 23.01 24.27 -14.94
#